data_AF-A0A512U723-F1
#
_entry.id   AF-A0A512U723-F1
#
_cell.length_a   1.000
_cell.length_b   1.000
_cell.length_c   1.000
_cell.angle_alpha   90.00
_cell.angle_beta   90.00
_cell.angle_gamma   90.00
#
_symmetry.space_group_name_H-M   'P 1'
#
loop_
_entity.id
_entity.type
_entity.pdbx_description
1 polymer ?
#
loop_
_entity_poly.entity_id
_entity_poly.type
_entity_poly.pdbx_seq_one_letter_code
_entity_poly.pdbx_strand_id
1 'polypeptide(L)'
;MTPKCRTRSETKNQASRSPSDSSMSAEESHNGIEMGKANDSVDTFSFEATAESALAGTSNAHEGGATESRELLHASAPNYSYEPSEYRGTMVKPLNGFGTLNYQPESFALRWINDHTSGNVHKDMPLISMLYNQNLILPEPAQKFIEQSPELLDEARWERLKAVFYGLYPANIQTKAYQILSGLSALEASRIIAKKTSRFAHEVILHPLSEKSCDEQDAASLNREIPEMIEELLRVFTGDFERFQTHLKSLGGYRTYGTSRDHSSEEDIRSVSQHWVESITSYFDTQNWLLEKRVLLFHFQHAEARFDPRTQWIHVKTRLLDRDSDESEHLPREILQLPLLQQYERPATSDEVDAEVACQMETFETGLMEYGTGSFKTFDAKCHNGHFEGFDFHVPYTRVSPSVCGSVLNLHCRYLPPEAKWEIVSKPVIWNTPKQYHSMRVYFDATKLCGLATTDPAFDSKLTPIDKSPFCLNCFSKNHRRVSYTKPQFGFAIPNQSVPKAIEM
;
A
#
# COMPACT_ATOMS: atom_id res chain seq x y z
N MET A 1 28.69 50.52 15.38
CA MET A 1 28.65 50.93 16.80
C MET A 1 28.58 49.68 17.65
N THR A 2 29.67 49.38 18.34
CA THR A 2 29.81 48.30 19.35
C THR A 2 29.17 48.75 20.67
N PRO A 3 28.80 47.80 21.56
CA PRO A 3 29.75 47.46 22.63
C PRO A 3 29.86 45.96 22.98
N LYS A 4 31.04 45.65 23.53
CA LYS A 4 31.48 44.42 24.20
C LYS A 4 31.04 44.39 25.68
N CYS A 5 30.83 43.19 26.25
CA CYS A 5 31.25 42.77 27.60
C CYS A 5 31.30 41.21 27.60
N ARG A 6 32.42 40.48 27.82
CA ARG A 6 33.15 40.16 29.08
C ARG A 6 32.23 39.57 30.16
N THR A 7 32.51 38.46 30.87
CA THR A 7 33.54 37.40 30.88
C THR A 7 33.08 36.31 31.86
N ARG A 8 33.37 35.03 31.54
CA ARG A 8 33.90 33.94 32.38
C ARG A 8 33.43 33.75 33.85
N SER A 9 33.00 32.52 34.19
CA SER A 9 33.50 31.79 35.37
C SER A 9 33.19 30.29 35.29
N GLU A 10 34.24 29.51 35.49
CA GLU A 10 34.25 28.06 35.73
C GLU A 10 33.99 27.80 37.22
N THR A 11 33.36 26.67 37.57
CA THR A 11 33.64 25.97 38.84
C THR A 11 33.31 24.49 38.74
N LYS A 12 34.32 23.67 39.04
CA LYS A 12 34.27 22.24 39.36
C LYS A 12 33.86 22.06 40.83
N ASN A 13 33.20 20.95 41.16
CA ASN A 13 33.47 20.02 42.28
C ASN A 13 32.38 18.92 42.24
N GLN A 14 32.65 17.64 41.96
CA GLN A 14 33.32 16.56 42.72
C GLN A 14 32.61 16.08 44.00
N ALA A 15 32.47 14.73 44.05
CA ALA A 15 32.26 13.84 45.20
C ALA A 15 30.83 13.76 45.78
N SER A 16 30.29 12.62 46.24
CA SER A 16 30.68 11.21 46.35
C SER A 16 29.58 10.46 47.13
N ARG A 17 29.63 9.12 47.12
CA ARG A 17 29.08 8.15 48.11
C ARG A 17 27.70 7.51 47.86
N SER A 18 27.74 6.25 47.42
CA SER A 18 26.95 5.11 47.94
C SER A 18 27.40 4.77 49.40
N PRO A 19 26.84 3.80 50.17
CA PRO A 19 26.15 2.53 49.83
C PRO A 19 24.83 2.34 50.63
N SER A 20 24.03 1.29 50.45
CA SER A 20 24.04 -0.10 51.02
C SER A 20 22.52 -0.46 51.10
N ASP A 21 21.97 -1.66 51.10
CA ASP A 21 22.41 -3.03 51.34
C ASP A 21 21.19 -3.95 51.06
N SER A 22 21.45 -5.23 50.76
CA SER A 22 20.64 -6.42 51.15
C SER A 22 19.20 -6.57 50.60
N SER A 23 18.65 -7.74 50.28
CA SER A 23 19.05 -9.15 50.47
C SER A 23 18.13 -10.03 49.61
N MET A 24 18.66 -11.18 49.21
CA MET A 24 17.94 -12.30 48.60
C MET A 24 16.86 -12.88 49.53
N SER A 25 15.76 -13.38 48.96
CA SER A 25 15.26 -14.73 49.28
C SER A 25 14.33 -15.21 48.16
N ALA A 26 14.67 -16.36 47.59
CA ALA A 26 13.76 -17.22 46.85
C ALA A 26 13.19 -18.24 47.85
N GLU A 27 11.93 -18.61 47.71
CA GLU A 27 11.44 -19.92 48.16
C GLU A 27 10.19 -20.33 47.37
N GLU A 28 10.18 -21.62 47.05
CA GLU A 28 9.26 -22.35 46.18
C GLU A 28 7.89 -22.59 46.84
N SER A 29 6.87 -22.90 46.03
CA SER A 29 6.03 -24.08 46.30
C SER A 29 5.12 -24.44 45.12
N HIS A 30 5.13 -25.73 44.83
CA HIS A 30 4.23 -26.47 43.96
C HIS A 30 2.76 -26.36 44.37
N ASN A 31 1.85 -26.41 43.37
CA ASN A 31 0.77 -27.39 43.34
C ASN A 31 0.20 -27.49 41.91
N GLY A 32 0.17 -28.71 41.38
CA GLY A 32 -0.58 -29.04 40.16
C GLY A 32 -2.04 -29.36 40.47
N ILE A 33 -2.84 -29.59 39.42
CA ILE A 33 -3.92 -30.59 39.29
C ILE A 33 -4.59 -30.47 37.90
N GLU A 34 -4.62 -31.62 37.19
CA GLU A 34 -5.62 -32.20 36.25
C GLU A 34 -6.17 -31.34 35.09
N MET A 35 -5.95 -31.66 33.80
CA MET A 35 -6.44 -32.79 32.97
C MET A 35 -7.96 -33.07 33.04
N GLY A 36 -8.68 -32.58 32.02
CA GLY A 36 -10.00 -33.05 31.63
C GLY A 36 -10.13 -33.09 30.10
N LYS A 37 -10.19 -34.31 29.55
CA LYS A 37 -10.61 -34.63 28.17
C LYS A 37 -12.09 -35.07 28.17
N ALA A 38 -12.75 -34.86 27.03
CA ALA A 38 -13.91 -35.60 26.43
C ALA A 38 -14.85 -34.57 25.76
N ASN A 39 -15.58 -34.80 24.66
CA ASN A 39 -15.69 -35.86 23.65
C ASN A 39 -16.59 -35.30 22.51
N ASP A 40 -16.42 -35.84 21.31
CA ASP A 40 -17.38 -36.20 20.23
C ASP A 40 -18.69 -35.43 19.97
N SER A 41 -18.90 -35.08 18.69
CA SER A 41 -20.06 -35.45 17.83
C SER A 41 -19.95 -34.65 16.53
N VAL A 42 -19.66 -35.24 15.37
CA VAL A 42 -20.60 -35.89 14.42
C VAL A 42 -21.90 -35.12 14.25
N ASP A 43 -22.05 -34.42 13.12
CA ASP A 43 -23.25 -34.59 12.31
C ASP A 43 -23.00 -34.29 10.82
N THR A 44 -23.53 -35.21 10.03
CA THR A 44 -23.40 -35.34 8.59
C THR A 44 -24.76 -34.94 8.03
N PHE A 45 -24.85 -34.04 7.06
CA PHE A 45 -26.09 -33.86 6.31
C PHE A 45 -25.81 -33.75 4.81
N SER A 46 -26.25 -34.80 4.12
CA SER A 46 -26.37 -34.97 2.68
C SER A 46 -27.76 -34.55 2.22
N PHE A 47 -27.89 -33.97 1.03
CA PHE A 47 -29.08 -34.03 0.18
C PHE A 47 -28.58 -33.91 -1.28
N GLU A 48 -28.41 -35.02 -1.99
CA GLU A 48 -29.38 -35.64 -2.91
C GLU A 48 -29.88 -34.73 -4.04
N ALA A 49 -29.36 -35.05 -5.23
CA ALA A 49 -29.83 -34.62 -6.53
C ALA A 49 -31.16 -35.30 -6.87
N THR A 50 -32.02 -34.60 -7.61
CA THR A 50 -33.08 -35.21 -8.40
C THR A 50 -33.03 -34.64 -9.82
N ALA A 51 -32.79 -35.54 -10.77
CA ALA A 51 -33.02 -35.34 -12.18
C ALA A 51 -34.39 -35.93 -12.55
N GLU A 52 -35.10 -35.30 -13.49
CA GLU A 52 -36.04 -35.89 -14.47
C GLU A 52 -36.64 -34.72 -15.28
N SER A 53 -36.33 -34.56 -16.57
CA SER A 53 -36.84 -35.31 -17.74
C SER A 53 -38.32 -35.03 -18.04
N ALA A 54 -38.59 -34.31 -19.14
CA ALA A 54 -39.74 -34.58 -20.00
C ALA A 54 -39.53 -33.99 -21.42
N LEU A 55 -39.82 -34.85 -22.39
CA LEU A 55 -39.68 -34.74 -23.84
C LEU A 55 -40.93 -34.17 -24.55
N ALA A 56 -40.71 -33.79 -25.82
CA ALA A 56 -41.63 -33.74 -26.97
C ALA A 56 -42.65 -32.56 -27.06
N GLY A 57 -42.97 -31.97 -28.22
CA GLY A 57 -42.62 -32.22 -29.62
C GLY A 57 -43.51 -31.39 -30.57
N THR A 58 -43.18 -31.40 -31.88
CA THR A 58 -43.99 -31.06 -33.10
C THR A 58 -44.38 -29.59 -33.35
N SER A 59 -43.84 -28.86 -34.35
CA SER A 59 -43.96 -28.90 -35.84
C SER A 59 -45.21 -28.23 -36.42
N ASN A 60 -45.08 -27.08 -37.12
CA ASN A 60 -45.35 -26.97 -38.58
C ASN A 60 -45.27 -25.53 -39.13
N ALA A 61 -44.98 -25.51 -40.43
CA ALA A 61 -44.69 -24.43 -41.39
C ALA A 61 -45.74 -23.32 -41.58
N HIS A 62 -45.28 -22.16 -42.06
CA HIS A 62 -45.77 -21.58 -43.32
C HIS A 62 -44.80 -20.57 -43.95
N GLU A 63 -44.75 -20.63 -45.28
CA GLU A 63 -44.16 -19.73 -46.30
C GLU A 63 -44.55 -18.25 -46.08
N GLY A 64 -43.91 -17.21 -46.64
CA GLY A 64 -42.93 -17.05 -47.70
C GLY A 64 -42.86 -15.54 -48.01
N GLY A 65 -41.80 -15.09 -48.69
CA GLY A 65 -41.68 -13.67 -49.09
C GLY A 65 -40.27 -13.29 -49.52
N ALA A 66 -39.95 -13.56 -50.78
CA ALA A 66 -38.75 -13.08 -51.44
C ALA A 66 -38.85 -11.59 -51.76
N THR A 67 -37.74 -10.84 -51.62
CA THR A 67 -37.25 -9.94 -52.66
C THR A 67 -35.84 -9.41 -52.36
N GLU A 68 -35.00 -9.51 -53.39
CA GLU A 68 -33.92 -8.60 -53.79
C GLU A 68 -32.53 -8.69 -53.13
N SER A 69 -31.76 -9.57 -53.77
CA SER A 69 -30.33 -9.44 -54.04
C SER A 69 -29.88 -8.00 -54.34
N ARG A 70 -28.88 -7.53 -53.59
CA ARG A 70 -27.95 -6.51 -54.06
C ARG A 70 -26.54 -6.86 -53.59
N GLU A 71 -25.82 -7.56 -54.45
CA GLU A 71 -24.37 -7.67 -54.38
C GLU A 71 -23.75 -6.27 -54.41
N LEU A 72 -22.96 -5.94 -53.38
CA LEU A 72 -21.94 -4.90 -53.45
C LEU A 72 -20.68 -5.41 -52.77
N LEU A 73 -19.83 -6.00 -53.62
CA LEU A 73 -18.37 -5.86 -53.66
C LEU A 73 -17.59 -6.07 -52.35
N HIS A 74 -17.01 -7.27 -52.28
CA HIS A 74 -15.73 -7.57 -51.65
C HIS A 74 -14.71 -6.42 -51.80
N ALA A 75 -14.40 -5.74 -50.70
CA ALA A 75 -13.09 -5.14 -50.49
C ALA A 75 -12.31 -6.09 -49.58
N SER A 76 -11.51 -6.95 -50.20
CA SER A 76 -10.56 -7.84 -49.54
C SER A 76 -9.53 -7.01 -48.79
N ALA A 77 -9.70 -6.84 -47.48
CA ALA A 77 -8.60 -6.40 -46.62
C ALA A 77 -7.46 -7.43 -46.73
N PRO A 78 -6.18 -7.00 -46.72
CA PRO A 78 -5.07 -7.92 -46.85
C PRO A 78 -5.11 -8.93 -45.70
N ASN A 79 -5.25 -10.19 -46.09
CA ASN A 79 -5.24 -11.35 -45.22
C ASN A 79 -3.80 -11.52 -44.69
N TYR A 80 -3.44 -10.74 -43.66
CA TYR A 80 -2.27 -11.04 -42.85
C TYR A 80 -2.64 -12.25 -41.99
N SER A 81 -2.39 -13.46 -42.50
CA SER A 81 -2.28 -14.64 -41.66
C SER A 81 -1.05 -14.44 -40.78
N TYR A 82 -1.23 -13.76 -39.65
CA TYR A 82 -0.33 -13.93 -38.52
C TYR A 82 -0.50 -15.39 -38.09
N GLU A 83 0.41 -16.26 -38.54
CA GLU A 83 0.61 -17.52 -37.82
C GLU A 83 0.90 -17.15 -36.36
N PRO A 84 0.10 -17.64 -35.39
CA PRO A 84 0.36 -17.34 -34.00
C PRO A 84 1.75 -17.89 -33.68
N SER A 85 2.64 -17.02 -33.21
CA SER A 85 3.92 -17.44 -32.66
C SER A 85 3.63 -18.49 -31.58
N GLU A 86 4.13 -19.72 -31.79
CA GLU A 86 3.99 -20.79 -30.80
C GLU A 86 4.51 -20.28 -29.44
N TYR A 87 3.64 -20.42 -28.43
CA TYR A 87 3.96 -20.14 -27.04
C TYR A 87 5.25 -20.89 -26.66
N ARG A 88 6.30 -20.14 -26.28
CA ARG A 88 7.62 -20.68 -25.95
C ARG A 88 7.77 -21.13 -24.50
N GLY A 89 6.70 -21.04 -23.69
CA GLY A 89 6.71 -21.51 -22.31
C GLY A 89 6.46 -23.00 -22.18
N THR A 90 6.30 -23.47 -20.94
CA THR A 90 6.02 -24.87 -20.62
C THR A 90 4.83 -25.40 -21.44
N MET A 91 4.94 -26.54 -22.13
CA MET A 91 3.80 -27.07 -22.89
C MET A 91 2.63 -27.39 -21.96
N VAL A 92 1.48 -26.76 -22.23
CA VAL A 92 0.26 -26.86 -21.42
C VAL A 92 -0.89 -27.41 -22.25
N LYS A 93 -1.85 -28.04 -21.57
CA LYS A 93 -3.11 -28.44 -22.21
C LYS A 93 -3.93 -27.18 -22.52
N PRO A 94 -4.61 -27.13 -23.67
CA PRO A 94 -5.52 -26.04 -23.99
C PRO A 94 -6.69 -25.98 -22.99
N LEU A 95 -7.26 -24.79 -22.84
CA LEU A 95 -8.34 -24.51 -21.89
C LEU A 95 -9.57 -25.40 -22.09
N ASN A 96 -9.89 -25.75 -23.34
CA ASN A 96 -10.99 -26.68 -23.66
C ASN A 96 -10.79 -28.09 -23.09
N GLY A 97 -9.57 -28.46 -22.67
CA GLY A 97 -9.27 -29.72 -22.01
C GLY A 97 -9.75 -29.80 -20.56
N PHE A 98 -10.20 -28.69 -19.97
CA PHE A 98 -10.64 -28.61 -18.57
C PHE A 98 -12.15 -28.47 -18.41
N GLY A 99 -12.90 -28.29 -19.50
CA GLY A 99 -14.35 -28.15 -19.51
C GLY A 99 -14.85 -27.13 -20.53
N THR A 100 -16.17 -26.94 -20.57
CA THR A 100 -16.82 -25.90 -21.37
C THR A 100 -16.99 -24.62 -20.54
N LEU A 101 -16.77 -23.47 -21.18
CA LEU A 101 -16.95 -22.15 -20.58
C LEU A 101 -18.14 -21.47 -21.24
N ASN A 102 -19.09 -20.99 -20.43
CA ASN A 102 -20.18 -20.14 -20.90
C ASN A 102 -19.77 -18.68 -20.73
N TYR A 103 -19.86 -17.88 -21.78
CA TYR A 103 -19.56 -16.45 -21.73
C TYR A 103 -20.54 -15.64 -22.59
N GLN A 104 -20.86 -14.44 -22.11
CA GLN A 104 -21.77 -13.50 -22.79
C GLN A 104 -21.07 -12.85 -24.01
N PRO A 105 -21.71 -12.72 -25.19
CA PRO A 105 -21.10 -12.13 -26.39
C PRO A 105 -20.81 -10.62 -26.30
N GLU A 106 -21.52 -9.88 -25.45
CA GLU A 106 -21.44 -8.40 -25.40
C GLU A 106 -20.07 -7.89 -24.90
N SER A 107 -19.24 -8.76 -24.33
CA SER A 107 -17.90 -8.44 -23.81
C SER A 107 -16.79 -8.38 -24.87
N PHE A 108 -17.06 -8.71 -26.15
CA PHE A 108 -16.09 -8.49 -27.24
C PHE A 108 -15.79 -6.99 -27.47
N ALA A 109 -16.60 -6.08 -26.90
CA ALA A 109 -16.44 -4.64 -27.06
C ALA A 109 -15.33 -4.02 -26.18
N LEU A 110 -14.90 -4.70 -25.13
CA LEU A 110 -13.67 -4.33 -24.43
C LEU A 110 -12.52 -4.64 -25.37
N ARG A 111 -11.89 -3.58 -25.91
CA ARG A 111 -10.71 -3.71 -26.75
C ARG A 111 -9.68 -4.51 -25.97
N TRP A 112 -9.58 -5.78 -26.33
CA TRP A 112 -8.52 -6.62 -25.83
C TRP A 112 -7.22 -5.98 -26.28
N ILE A 113 -6.39 -5.66 -25.31
CA ILE A 113 -5.16 -4.95 -25.60
C ILE A 113 -4.12 -5.99 -25.84
N ASN A 114 -4.13 -6.45 -27.08
CA ASN A 114 -2.97 -7.04 -27.68
C ASN A 114 -1.82 -6.03 -27.52
N ASP A 115 -0.78 -6.44 -26.80
CA ASP A 115 0.55 -5.82 -26.75
C ASP A 115 0.72 -4.46 -26.03
N HIS A 116 0.72 -4.46 -24.70
CA HIS A 116 1.63 -3.56 -23.96
C HIS A 116 2.39 -4.22 -22.79
N THR A 117 2.37 -5.55 -22.71
CA THR A 117 3.12 -6.32 -21.70
C THR A 117 3.89 -7.44 -22.38
N SER A 118 4.74 -7.10 -23.35
CA SER A 118 5.93 -7.81 -23.88
C SER A 118 5.96 -9.34 -24.10
N GLY A 119 4.87 -10.10 -23.96
CA GLY A 119 4.90 -11.57 -23.98
C GLY A 119 4.23 -12.18 -25.20
N ASN A 120 4.83 -13.24 -25.76
CA ASN A 120 4.11 -14.23 -26.54
C ASN A 120 3.11 -14.92 -25.59
N VAL A 121 1.90 -14.37 -25.49
CA VAL A 121 0.88 -14.85 -24.54
C VAL A 121 0.33 -16.19 -25.03
N HIS A 122 0.02 -17.12 -24.12
CA HIS A 122 -0.66 -18.34 -24.52
C HIS A 122 -2.00 -18.03 -25.21
N LYS A 123 -2.34 -18.77 -26.27
CA LYS A 123 -3.50 -18.51 -27.16
C LYS A 123 -4.86 -18.42 -26.43
N ASP A 124 -4.98 -19.06 -25.28
CA ASP A 124 -6.20 -19.10 -24.47
C ASP A 124 -6.27 -17.98 -23.42
N MET A 125 -5.19 -17.22 -23.19
CA MET A 125 -5.19 -16.10 -22.24
C MET A 125 -6.15 -14.95 -22.59
N PRO A 126 -6.38 -14.58 -23.86
CA PRO A 126 -7.39 -13.57 -24.19
C PRO A 126 -8.78 -13.93 -23.64
N LEU A 127 -9.13 -15.22 -23.66
CA LEU A 127 -10.38 -15.72 -23.08
C LEU A 127 -10.37 -15.61 -21.56
N ILE A 128 -9.24 -15.92 -20.90
CA ILE A 128 -9.07 -15.73 -19.44
C ILE A 128 -9.22 -14.24 -19.06
N SER A 129 -8.61 -13.32 -19.79
CA SER A 129 -8.75 -11.88 -19.55
C SER A 129 -10.20 -11.41 -19.67
N MET A 130 -10.91 -11.90 -20.69
CA MET A 130 -12.31 -11.59 -20.87
C MET A 130 -13.16 -12.10 -19.70
N LEU A 131 -12.87 -13.30 -19.19
CA LEU A 131 -13.54 -13.84 -18.01
C LEU A 131 -13.30 -12.96 -16.79
N TYR A 132 -12.07 -12.49 -16.54
CA TYR A 132 -11.79 -11.55 -15.45
C TYR A 132 -12.60 -10.25 -15.53
N ASN A 133 -12.86 -9.74 -16.73
CA ASN A 133 -13.70 -8.55 -16.91
C ASN A 133 -15.19 -8.80 -16.63
N GLN A 134 -15.68 -10.02 -16.90
CA GLN A 134 -17.07 -10.40 -16.59
C GLN A 134 -17.25 -10.77 -15.12
N ASN A 135 -16.25 -11.41 -14.53
CA ASN A 135 -16.20 -11.83 -13.14
C ASN A 135 -14.74 -11.99 -12.70
N LEU A 136 -14.32 -11.27 -11.66
CA LEU A 136 -12.95 -11.38 -11.13
C LEU A 136 -12.63 -12.78 -10.59
N ILE A 137 -13.66 -13.58 -10.27
CA ILE A 137 -13.52 -14.99 -9.92
C ILE A 137 -13.72 -15.84 -11.18
N LEU A 138 -12.66 -16.52 -11.59
CA LEU A 138 -12.70 -17.38 -12.76
C LEU A 138 -13.48 -18.68 -12.50
N PRO A 139 -14.18 -19.23 -13.50
CA PRO A 139 -14.71 -20.59 -13.45
C PRO A 139 -13.61 -21.64 -13.21
N GLU A 140 -13.96 -22.76 -12.55
CA GLU A 140 -13.03 -23.86 -12.24
C GLU A 140 -12.19 -24.34 -13.43
N PRO A 141 -12.73 -24.52 -14.67
CA PRO A 141 -11.91 -24.91 -15.82
C PRO A 141 -10.79 -23.92 -16.14
N ALA A 142 -11.07 -22.62 -16.00
CA ALA A 142 -10.10 -21.56 -16.23
C ALA A 142 -9.03 -21.53 -15.14
N GLN A 143 -9.41 -21.75 -13.88
CA GLN A 143 -8.45 -21.87 -12.76
C GLN A 143 -7.50 -23.05 -12.99
N LYS A 144 -8.03 -24.24 -13.27
CA LYS A 144 -7.22 -25.44 -13.55
C LYS A 144 -6.29 -25.27 -14.74
N PHE A 145 -6.73 -24.55 -15.78
CA PHE A 145 -5.89 -24.23 -16.93
C PHE A 145 -4.68 -23.37 -16.51
N ILE A 146 -4.90 -22.34 -15.69
CA ILE A 146 -3.86 -21.42 -15.24
C ILE A 146 -2.85 -22.12 -14.32
N GLU A 147 -3.32 -22.99 -13.43
CA GLU A 147 -2.50 -23.70 -12.44
C GLU A 147 -1.52 -24.70 -13.05
N GLN A 148 -1.60 -24.96 -14.36
CA GLN A 148 -0.71 -25.90 -15.04
C GLN A 148 0.76 -25.48 -15.02
N SER A 149 1.06 -24.17 -14.99
CA SER A 149 2.43 -23.70 -15.00
C SER A 149 2.61 -22.34 -14.33
N PRO A 150 3.81 -22.04 -13.77
CA PRO A 150 4.12 -20.74 -13.19
C PRO A 150 3.99 -19.58 -14.20
N GLU A 151 4.30 -19.82 -15.47
CA GLU A 151 4.20 -18.82 -16.53
C GLU A 151 2.74 -18.45 -16.81
N LEU A 152 1.83 -19.44 -16.87
CA LEU A 152 0.40 -19.16 -17.00
C LEU A 152 -0.17 -18.45 -15.77
N LEU A 153 0.30 -18.80 -14.56
CA LEU A 153 -0.05 -18.09 -13.33
C LEU A 153 0.37 -16.62 -13.40
N ASP A 154 1.59 -16.32 -13.88
CA ASP A 154 2.04 -14.94 -14.06
C ASP A 154 1.26 -14.20 -15.16
N GLU A 155 1.01 -14.85 -16.30
CA GLU A 155 0.17 -14.30 -17.37
C GLU A 155 -1.23 -13.97 -16.85
N ALA A 156 -1.90 -14.91 -16.19
CA ALA A 156 -3.23 -14.70 -15.64
C ALA A 156 -3.26 -13.62 -14.55
N ARG A 157 -2.22 -13.53 -13.72
CA ARG A 157 -2.06 -12.44 -12.77
C ARG A 157 -2.05 -11.10 -13.50
N TRP A 158 -1.24 -10.95 -14.55
CA TRP A 158 -1.17 -9.71 -15.33
C TRP A 158 -2.45 -9.40 -16.08
N GLU A 159 -3.15 -10.40 -16.62
CA GLU A 159 -4.46 -10.21 -17.23
C GLU A 159 -5.49 -9.72 -16.21
N ARG A 160 -5.47 -10.27 -14.99
CA ARG A 160 -6.30 -9.79 -13.89
C ARG A 160 -5.97 -8.34 -13.51
N LEU A 161 -4.69 -7.98 -13.40
CA LEU A 161 -4.29 -6.59 -13.11
C LEU A 161 -4.74 -5.64 -14.22
N LYS A 162 -4.63 -6.02 -15.49
CA LYS A 162 -5.16 -5.22 -16.61
C LYS A 162 -6.66 -5.03 -16.51
N ALA A 163 -7.41 -6.11 -16.28
CA ALA A 163 -8.87 -6.06 -16.11
C ALA A 163 -9.25 -5.08 -14.99
N VAL A 164 -8.60 -5.20 -13.82
CA VAL A 164 -8.78 -4.28 -12.70
C VAL A 164 -8.45 -2.86 -13.11
N PHE A 165 -7.27 -2.62 -13.68
CA PHE A 165 -6.82 -1.30 -14.11
C PHE A 165 -7.84 -0.60 -15.00
N TYR A 166 -8.38 -1.25 -16.02
CA TYR A 166 -9.40 -0.64 -16.89
C TYR A 166 -10.75 -0.51 -16.17
N GLY A 167 -11.08 -1.46 -15.30
CA GLY A 167 -12.23 -1.38 -14.40
C GLY A 167 -12.21 -0.18 -13.45
N LEU A 168 -11.03 0.35 -13.10
CA LEU A 168 -10.89 1.58 -12.31
C LEU A 168 -11.41 2.81 -13.06
N TYR A 169 -11.63 2.77 -14.37
CA TYR A 169 -12.02 3.95 -15.12
C TYR A 169 -13.44 3.82 -15.67
N PRO A 170 -14.26 4.88 -15.62
CA PRO A 170 -15.49 4.95 -16.40
C PRO A 170 -15.25 4.63 -17.88
N ALA A 171 -16.23 4.03 -18.56
CA ALA A 171 -16.10 3.58 -19.95
C ALA A 171 -15.61 4.67 -20.93
N ASN A 172 -15.99 5.93 -20.70
CA ASN A 172 -15.54 7.08 -21.50
C ASN A 172 -14.05 7.43 -21.31
N ILE A 173 -13.42 7.03 -20.21
CA ILE A 173 -11.99 7.23 -19.94
C ILE A 173 -11.15 6.03 -20.38
N GLN A 174 -11.69 4.80 -20.30
CA GLN A 174 -10.98 3.56 -20.67
C GLN A 174 -10.36 3.62 -22.08
N THR A 175 -11.11 4.12 -23.06
CA THR A 175 -10.61 4.25 -24.45
C THR A 175 -9.39 5.17 -24.53
N LYS A 176 -9.39 6.26 -23.75
CA LYS A 176 -8.28 7.23 -23.72
C LYS A 176 -7.07 6.65 -22.98
N ALA A 177 -7.30 5.95 -21.87
CA ALA A 177 -6.25 5.25 -21.14
C ALA A 177 -5.52 4.26 -22.05
N TYR A 178 -6.28 3.44 -22.79
CA TYR A 178 -5.75 2.52 -23.80
C TYR A 178 -4.88 3.24 -24.84
N GLN A 179 -5.42 4.27 -25.49
CA GLN A 179 -4.69 5.03 -26.52
C GLN A 179 -3.36 5.60 -26.02
N ILE A 180 -3.32 6.09 -24.77
CA ILE A 180 -2.09 6.61 -24.19
C ILE A 180 -1.11 5.48 -23.88
N LEU A 181 -1.55 4.42 -23.21
CA LEU A 181 -0.67 3.31 -22.81
C LEU A 181 -0.09 2.58 -24.02
N SER A 182 -0.85 2.42 -25.10
CA SER A 182 -0.35 1.86 -26.37
C SER A 182 0.70 2.75 -27.05
N GLY A 183 0.83 4.01 -26.67
CA GLY A 183 1.89 4.90 -27.13
C GLY A 183 3.17 4.86 -26.28
N LEU A 184 3.18 4.10 -25.18
CA LEU A 184 4.33 3.94 -24.29
C LEU A 184 5.10 2.65 -24.59
N SER A 185 6.31 2.52 -24.04
CA SER A 185 6.98 1.22 -24.04
C SER A 185 6.25 0.22 -23.14
N ALA A 186 6.39 -1.08 -23.44
CA ALA A 186 5.75 -2.14 -22.65
C ALA A 186 6.16 -2.10 -21.17
N LEU A 187 7.42 -1.75 -20.89
CA LEU A 187 7.92 -1.57 -19.53
C LEU A 187 7.22 -0.43 -18.80
N GLU A 188 7.07 0.74 -19.44
CA GLU A 188 6.40 1.90 -18.85
C GLU A 188 4.91 1.63 -18.62
N ALA A 189 4.23 1.02 -19.59
CA ALA A 189 2.83 0.64 -19.45
C ALA A 189 2.63 -0.37 -18.29
N SER A 190 3.48 -1.39 -18.21
CA SER A 190 3.46 -2.39 -17.13
C SER A 190 3.68 -1.74 -15.76
N ARG A 191 4.63 -0.80 -15.65
CA ARG A 191 4.87 -0.04 -14.42
C ARG A 191 3.67 0.81 -14.00
N ILE A 192 2.98 1.46 -14.96
CA ILE A 192 1.78 2.24 -14.67
C ILE A 192 0.64 1.35 -14.18
N ILE A 193 0.41 0.21 -14.85
CA ILE A 193 -0.62 -0.75 -14.48
C ILE A 193 -0.33 -1.26 -13.07
N ALA A 194 0.87 -1.80 -12.81
CA ALA A 194 1.28 -2.28 -11.51
C ALA A 194 1.13 -1.20 -10.42
N LYS A 195 1.60 0.03 -10.69
CA LYS A 195 1.44 1.19 -9.79
C LYS A 195 -0.02 1.45 -9.42
N LYS A 196 -0.93 1.28 -10.37
CA LYS A 196 -2.36 1.56 -10.21
C LYS A 196 -3.15 0.42 -9.59
N THR A 197 -2.65 -0.80 -9.67
CA THR A 197 -3.34 -1.99 -9.16
C THR A 197 -2.65 -2.62 -7.94
N SER A 198 -1.59 -2.00 -7.43
CA SER A 198 -0.81 -2.53 -6.30
C SER A 198 -1.67 -2.73 -5.05
N ARG A 199 -2.54 -1.76 -4.73
CA ARG A 199 -3.50 -1.86 -3.62
C ARG A 199 -4.45 -3.04 -3.77
N PHE A 200 -5.01 -3.24 -4.97
CA PHE A 200 -5.85 -4.40 -5.27
C PHE A 200 -5.10 -5.73 -5.10
N ALA A 201 -3.81 -5.75 -5.44
CA ALA A 201 -2.96 -6.93 -5.29
C ALA A 201 -2.42 -7.13 -3.86
N HIS A 202 -2.68 -6.19 -2.96
CA HIS A 202 -2.05 -6.07 -1.64
C HIS A 202 -0.51 -6.07 -1.73
N GLU A 203 0.00 -5.32 -2.70
CA GLU A 203 1.43 -5.20 -2.98
C GLU A 203 1.92 -3.76 -2.71
N VAL A 204 3.12 -3.66 -2.15
CA VAL A 204 3.92 -2.44 -2.15
C VAL A 204 5.00 -2.59 -3.22
N ILE A 205 5.07 -1.62 -4.12
CA ILE A 205 6.09 -1.60 -5.16
C ILE A 205 7.26 -0.76 -4.67
N LEU A 206 8.44 -1.37 -4.70
CA LEU A 206 9.69 -0.76 -4.29
C LEU A 206 10.41 -0.21 -5.50
N HIS A 207 10.53 1.12 -5.56
CA HIS A 207 11.32 1.78 -6.59
C HIS A 207 12.76 1.96 -6.11
N PRO A 208 13.78 1.58 -6.88
CA PRO A 208 15.17 1.79 -6.46
C PRO A 208 15.46 3.29 -6.31
N LEU A 209 16.13 3.68 -5.22
CA LEU A 209 16.56 5.06 -4.99
C LEU A 209 17.70 5.48 -5.93
N SER A 210 18.45 4.50 -6.42
CA SER A 210 19.46 4.69 -7.47
C SER A 210 18.88 4.36 -8.85
N GLU A 211 19.50 4.86 -9.92
CA GLU A 211 19.12 4.51 -11.30
C GLU A 211 19.45 3.06 -11.70
N LYS A 212 19.94 2.24 -10.76
CA LYS A 212 20.26 0.83 -11.02
C LYS A 212 18.97 0.01 -11.14
N SER A 213 19.00 -0.95 -12.06
CA SER A 213 17.94 -1.96 -12.19
C SER A 213 17.92 -2.87 -10.96
N CYS A 214 16.72 -3.32 -10.58
CA CYS A 214 16.53 -4.36 -9.58
C CYS A 214 16.71 -5.74 -10.22
N ASP A 215 17.01 -6.75 -9.39
CA ASP A 215 17.03 -8.14 -9.81
C ASP A 215 16.44 -9.10 -8.75
N GLU A 216 16.49 -10.40 -9.04
CA GLU A 216 16.02 -11.45 -8.13
C GLU A 216 16.83 -11.55 -6.84
N GLN A 217 18.11 -11.17 -6.87
CA GLN A 217 18.99 -11.21 -5.70
C GLN A 217 18.63 -10.10 -4.72
N ASP A 218 18.23 -8.94 -5.22
CA ASP A 218 17.68 -7.87 -4.39
C ASP A 218 16.41 -8.36 -3.66
N ALA A 219 15.47 -8.99 -4.37
CA ALA A 219 14.25 -9.53 -3.78
C ALA A 219 14.55 -10.62 -2.73
N ALA A 220 15.46 -11.55 -3.02
CA ALA A 220 15.90 -12.56 -2.06
C ALA A 220 16.57 -11.94 -0.83
N SER A 221 17.30 -10.83 -1.00
CA SER A 221 17.93 -10.12 0.11
C SER A 221 16.90 -9.42 0.99
N LEU A 222 15.86 -8.82 0.41
CA LEU A 222 14.75 -8.24 1.16
C LEU A 222 13.97 -9.31 1.94
N ASN A 223 13.70 -10.47 1.34
CA ASN A 223 13.05 -11.59 2.05
C ASN A 223 13.85 -12.10 3.25
N ARG A 224 15.18 -12.07 3.18
CA ARG A 224 16.03 -12.40 4.33
C ARG A 224 16.00 -11.35 5.43
N GLU A 225 15.67 -10.11 5.08
CA GLU A 225 15.65 -8.98 6.00
C GLU A 225 14.29 -8.81 6.70
N ILE A 226 13.19 -9.22 6.07
CA ILE A 226 11.82 -9.14 6.66
C ILE A 226 11.76 -9.77 8.07
N PRO A 227 12.33 -10.97 8.35
CA PRO A 227 12.38 -11.51 9.70
C PRO A 227 13.07 -10.59 10.73
N GLU A 228 14.17 -9.95 10.35
CA GLU A 228 14.88 -9.00 11.23
C GLU A 228 14.02 -7.76 11.51
N MET A 229 13.23 -7.32 10.53
CA MET A 229 12.26 -6.23 10.71
C MET A 229 11.14 -6.63 11.68
N ILE A 230 10.67 -7.88 11.64
CA ILE A 230 9.69 -8.42 12.58
C ILE A 230 10.25 -8.41 14.01
N GLU A 231 11.49 -8.89 14.19
CA GLU A 231 12.15 -8.90 15.49
C GLU A 231 12.32 -7.49 16.07
N GLU A 232 12.74 -6.53 15.24
CA GLU A 232 12.87 -5.13 15.65
C GLU A 232 11.51 -4.53 16.01
N LEU A 233 10.47 -4.77 15.20
CA LEU A 233 9.12 -4.31 15.50
C LEU A 233 8.61 -4.88 16.83
N LEU A 234 8.80 -6.18 17.09
CA LEU A 234 8.43 -6.82 18.35
C LEU A 234 9.18 -6.23 19.55
N ARG A 235 10.46 -5.90 19.38
CA ARG A 235 11.27 -5.24 20.42
C ARG A 235 10.70 -3.86 20.77
N VAL A 236 10.38 -3.04 19.77
CA VAL A 236 9.77 -1.73 20.01
C VAL A 236 8.36 -1.87 20.58
N PHE A 237 7.57 -2.81 20.05
CA PHE A 237 6.22 -3.11 20.54
C PHE A 237 6.22 -3.46 22.04
N THR A 238 7.17 -4.28 22.48
CA THR A 238 7.29 -4.68 23.89
C THR A 238 7.49 -3.47 24.80
N GLY A 239 8.39 -2.55 24.42
CA GLY A 239 8.62 -1.32 25.19
C GLY A 239 7.40 -0.39 25.22
N ASP A 240 6.66 -0.29 24.12
CA ASP A 240 5.43 0.50 24.07
C ASP A 240 4.28 -0.16 24.86
N PHE A 241 4.24 -1.49 24.91
CA PHE A 241 3.28 -2.23 25.73
C PHE A 241 3.52 -2.03 27.23
N GLU A 242 4.77 -2.02 27.69
CA GLU A 242 5.11 -1.69 29.07
C GLU A 242 4.68 -0.26 29.46
N ARG A 243 4.86 0.71 28.54
CA ARG A 243 4.37 2.08 28.71
C ARG A 243 2.85 2.13 28.80
N PHE A 244 2.15 1.43 27.91
CA PHE A 244 0.70 1.30 27.94
C PHE A 244 0.21 0.75 29.28
N GLN A 245 0.83 -0.32 29.78
CA GLN A 245 0.49 -0.87 31.11
C GLN A 245 0.75 0.14 32.24
N THR A 246 1.79 0.95 32.14
CA THR A 246 2.10 2.00 33.13
C THR A 246 1.02 3.10 33.13
N HIS A 247 0.60 3.58 31.96
CA HIS A 247 -0.48 4.55 31.83
C HIS A 247 -1.83 3.97 32.29
N LEU A 248 -2.12 2.71 31.97
CA LEU A 248 -3.32 2.04 32.46
C LEU A 248 -3.34 1.93 34.00
N LYS A 249 -2.18 1.64 34.62
CA LYS A 249 -2.04 1.60 36.08
C LYS A 249 -2.24 2.98 36.71
N SER A 250 -1.70 4.06 36.12
CA SER A 250 -1.89 5.42 36.66
C SER A 250 -3.34 5.86 36.59
N LEU A 251 -4.07 5.45 35.55
CA LEU A 251 -5.52 5.68 35.43
C LEU A 251 -6.33 4.86 36.45
N GLY A 252 -5.74 3.81 37.04
CA GLY A 252 -6.36 3.01 38.09
C GLY A 252 -6.76 3.80 39.35
N GLY A 253 -6.19 4.99 39.57
CA GLY A 253 -6.59 5.90 40.65
C GLY A 253 -7.95 6.58 40.44
N TYR A 254 -8.50 6.57 39.23
CA TYR A 254 -9.72 7.29 38.84
C TYR A 254 -10.95 6.37 38.70
N ARG A 255 -10.95 5.21 39.36
CA ARG A 255 -11.98 4.16 39.21
C ARG A 255 -13.35 4.51 39.79
N THR A 256 -13.43 5.51 40.65
CA THR A 256 -14.67 5.90 41.33
C THR A 256 -14.92 7.38 41.13
N TYR A 257 -16.17 7.76 40.87
CA TYR A 257 -16.57 9.16 40.96
C TYR A 257 -16.31 9.66 42.38
N GLY A 258 -15.54 10.75 42.50
CA GLY A 258 -15.24 11.37 43.78
C GLY A 258 -16.53 11.79 44.49
N THR A 259 -16.66 11.42 45.76
CA THR A 259 -17.75 11.90 46.64
C THR A 259 -17.28 13.02 47.58
N SER A 260 -15.98 13.35 47.54
CA SER A 260 -15.40 14.32 48.46
C SER A 260 -15.58 15.76 47.99
N ARG A 261 -15.76 16.67 48.96
CA ARG A 261 -15.81 18.12 48.75
C ARG A 261 -14.40 18.75 48.79
N ASP A 262 -13.35 17.93 48.66
CA ASP A 262 -11.98 18.31 48.99
C ASP A 262 -11.37 19.29 47.98
N HIS A 263 -11.94 19.40 46.79
CA HIS A 263 -11.58 20.40 45.79
C HIS A 263 -12.56 21.57 45.86
N SER A 264 -12.26 22.51 46.78
CA SER A 264 -13.13 23.63 47.10
C SER A 264 -12.95 24.84 46.15
N SER A 265 -11.89 24.86 45.34
CA SER A 265 -11.57 25.95 44.42
C SER A 265 -11.55 25.50 42.96
N GLU A 266 -11.84 26.43 42.05
CA GLU A 266 -11.79 26.17 40.60
C GLU A 266 -10.37 25.79 40.12
N GLU A 267 -9.33 26.31 40.79
CA GLU A 267 -7.93 26.06 40.44
C GLU A 267 -7.51 24.63 40.79
N ASP A 268 -7.98 24.09 41.92
CA ASP A 268 -7.77 22.69 42.29
C ASP A 268 -8.45 21.74 41.30
N ILE A 269 -9.70 22.05 40.92
CA ILE A 269 -10.44 21.29 39.91
C ILE A 269 -9.70 21.30 38.58
N ARG A 270 -9.20 22.47 38.15
CA ARG A 270 -8.45 22.62 36.89
C ARG A 270 -7.16 21.82 36.91
N SER A 271 -6.40 21.89 38.00
CA SER A 271 -5.13 21.16 38.16
C SER A 271 -5.32 19.65 38.10
N VAL A 272 -6.28 19.11 38.85
CA VAL A 272 -6.58 17.66 38.84
C VAL A 272 -7.13 17.23 37.48
N SER A 273 -8.00 18.04 36.87
CA SER A 273 -8.54 17.77 35.53
C SER A 273 -7.44 17.77 34.47
N GLN A 274 -6.47 18.67 34.56
CA GLN A 274 -5.34 18.71 33.63
C GLN A 274 -4.51 17.43 33.73
N HIS A 275 -4.22 16.95 34.94
CA HIS A 275 -3.48 15.71 35.12
C HIS A 275 -4.23 14.48 34.59
N TRP A 276 -5.56 14.43 34.78
CA TRP A 276 -6.43 13.44 34.15
C TRP A 276 -6.33 13.50 32.62
N VAL A 277 -6.51 14.69 32.03
CA VAL A 277 -6.44 14.90 30.58
C VAL A 277 -5.11 14.45 30.00
N GLU A 278 -3.98 14.82 30.63
CA GLU A 278 -2.65 14.39 30.19
C GLU A 278 -2.50 12.86 30.25
N SER A 279 -2.96 12.25 31.34
CA SER A 279 -2.85 10.80 31.56
C SER A 279 -3.72 10.00 30.59
N ILE A 280 -4.97 10.42 30.39
CA ILE A 280 -5.91 9.73 29.50
C ILE A 280 -5.53 9.92 28.02
N THR A 281 -5.01 11.10 27.67
CA THR A 281 -4.49 11.36 26.31
C THR A 281 -3.29 10.46 26.04
N SER A 282 -2.31 10.40 26.95
CA SER A 282 -1.14 9.52 26.81
C SER A 282 -1.53 8.04 26.70
N TYR A 283 -2.57 7.63 27.43
CA TYR A 283 -3.12 6.28 27.35
C TYR A 283 -3.69 5.99 25.95
N PHE A 284 -4.57 6.85 25.43
CA PHE A 284 -5.17 6.66 24.10
C PHE A 284 -4.14 6.75 22.98
N ASP A 285 -3.16 7.66 23.09
CA ASP A 285 -2.08 7.78 22.12
C ASP A 285 -1.25 6.48 22.05
N THR A 286 -0.88 5.94 23.22
CA THR A 286 -0.13 4.68 23.28
C THR A 286 -0.98 3.50 22.80
N GLN A 287 -2.28 3.49 23.10
CA GLN A 287 -3.21 2.47 22.63
C GLN A 287 -3.29 2.47 21.09
N ASN A 288 -3.51 3.63 20.48
CA ASN A 288 -3.60 3.76 19.03
C ASN A 288 -2.30 3.31 18.36
N TRP A 289 -1.16 3.72 18.93
CA TRP A 289 0.16 3.32 18.44
C TRP A 289 0.38 1.79 18.49
N LEU A 290 -0.06 1.12 19.57
CA LEU A 290 0.00 -0.34 19.66
C LEU A 290 -0.92 -1.03 18.65
N LEU A 291 -2.10 -0.47 18.39
CA LEU A 291 -3.03 -1.01 17.38
C LEU A 291 -2.47 -0.87 15.96
N GLU A 292 -1.81 0.24 15.62
CA GLU A 292 -1.12 0.37 14.33
C GLU A 292 0.01 -0.66 14.19
N LYS A 293 0.80 -0.88 15.24
CA LYS A 293 1.87 -1.88 15.23
C LYS A 293 1.39 -3.32 15.17
N ARG A 294 0.23 -3.62 15.78
CA ARG A 294 -0.45 -4.92 15.63
C ARG A 294 -0.75 -5.22 14.16
N VAL A 295 -1.35 -4.26 13.45
CA VAL A 295 -1.64 -4.35 12.01
C VAL A 295 -0.33 -4.51 11.21
N LEU A 296 0.67 -3.68 11.51
CA LEU A 296 1.96 -3.74 10.82
C LEU A 296 2.69 -5.07 11.02
N LEU A 297 2.66 -5.62 12.23
CA LEU A 297 3.26 -6.92 12.54
C LEU A 297 2.61 -8.03 11.72
N PHE A 298 1.27 -8.02 11.64
CA PHE A 298 0.54 -8.95 10.79
C PHE A 298 0.98 -8.82 9.33
N HIS A 299 1.13 -7.60 8.81
CA HIS A 299 1.60 -7.41 7.44
C HIS A 299 3.02 -7.93 7.21
N PHE A 300 3.95 -7.69 8.13
CA PHE A 300 5.33 -8.18 8.00
C PHE A 300 5.42 -9.70 8.07
N GLN A 301 4.66 -10.34 8.95
CA GLN A 301 4.61 -11.80 9.05
C GLN A 301 4.10 -12.48 7.78
N HIS A 302 3.32 -11.76 6.97
CA HIS A 302 2.78 -12.23 5.70
C HIS A 302 3.46 -11.59 4.48
N ALA A 303 4.52 -10.82 4.69
CA ALA A 303 5.20 -10.12 3.62
C ALA A 303 6.11 -11.04 2.82
N GLU A 304 6.04 -10.95 1.50
CA GLU A 304 6.94 -11.64 0.57
C GLU A 304 7.36 -10.70 -0.56
N ALA A 305 8.66 -10.47 -0.69
CA ALA A 305 9.25 -9.71 -1.78
C ALA A 305 9.49 -10.61 -3.00
N ARG A 306 9.11 -10.14 -4.19
CA ARG A 306 9.42 -10.80 -5.46
C ARG A 306 9.92 -9.77 -6.47
N PHE A 307 10.88 -10.18 -7.28
CA PHE A 307 11.24 -9.43 -8.47
C PHE A 307 10.19 -9.66 -9.55
N ASP A 308 9.66 -8.59 -10.14
CA ASP A 308 8.73 -8.67 -11.25
C ASP A 308 9.44 -8.34 -12.56
N PRO A 309 9.64 -9.31 -13.47
CA PRO A 309 10.42 -9.10 -14.68
C PRO A 309 9.75 -8.15 -15.68
N ARG A 310 8.43 -7.94 -15.60
CA ARG A 310 7.70 -7.03 -16.52
C ARG A 310 7.81 -5.57 -16.09
N THR A 311 7.89 -5.29 -14.79
CA THR A 311 8.12 -3.93 -14.26
C THR A 311 9.58 -3.62 -13.98
N GLN A 312 10.42 -4.67 -13.85
CA GLN A 312 11.79 -4.59 -13.35
C GLN A 312 11.89 -3.91 -11.97
N TRP A 313 10.86 -4.08 -11.16
CA TRP A 313 10.78 -3.58 -9.79
C TRP A 313 10.55 -4.74 -8.82
N ILE A 314 10.74 -4.46 -7.55
CA ILE A 314 10.43 -5.41 -6.50
C ILE A 314 9.01 -5.14 -5.99
N HIS A 315 8.21 -6.18 -5.92
CA HIS A 315 6.85 -6.15 -5.40
C HIS A 315 6.86 -6.90 -4.07
N VAL A 316 6.45 -6.22 -2.99
CA VAL A 316 6.31 -6.83 -1.66
C VAL A 316 4.83 -7.05 -1.40
N LYS A 317 4.39 -8.30 -1.48
CA LYS A 317 3.00 -8.68 -1.25
C LYS A 317 2.78 -8.94 0.23
N THR A 318 1.61 -8.60 0.76
CA THR A 318 1.18 -8.97 2.11
C THR A 318 -0.28 -9.44 2.14
N ARG A 319 -0.79 -9.76 3.33
CA ARG A 319 -2.20 -10.01 3.61
C ARG A 319 -2.79 -8.86 4.42
N LEU A 320 -4.08 -8.60 4.23
CA LEU A 320 -4.81 -7.63 5.05
C LEU A 320 -5.27 -8.30 6.34
N LEU A 321 -5.24 -7.54 7.43
CA LEU A 321 -5.78 -7.99 8.69
C LEU A 321 -7.31 -7.84 8.65
N ASP A 322 -7.99 -8.98 8.66
CA ASP A 322 -9.44 -9.09 8.85
C ASP A 322 -9.76 -9.51 10.30
N ARG A 323 -11.01 -9.30 10.75
CA ARG A 323 -11.48 -9.68 12.10
C ARG A 323 -11.25 -11.14 12.50
N ASP A 324 -11.32 -12.04 11.52
CA ASP A 324 -11.18 -13.48 11.71
C ASP A 324 -9.77 -14.00 11.38
N SER A 325 -8.80 -13.09 11.21
CA SER A 325 -7.43 -13.49 10.87
C SER A 325 -6.72 -14.10 12.07
N ASP A 326 -5.97 -15.18 11.82
CA ASP A 326 -5.02 -15.70 12.79
C ASP A 326 -3.84 -14.73 12.93
N GLU A 327 -3.86 -13.98 14.02
CA GLU A 327 -2.81 -13.01 14.35
C GLU A 327 -1.60 -13.64 15.03
N SER A 328 -0.58 -12.82 15.28
CA SER A 328 0.67 -13.24 15.91
C SER A 328 0.48 -13.78 17.33
N GLU A 329 1.05 -14.95 17.61
CA GLU A 329 1.15 -15.52 18.96
C GLU A 329 2.02 -14.68 19.91
N HIS A 330 2.85 -13.79 19.36
CA HIS A 330 3.71 -12.90 20.15
C HIS A 330 2.97 -11.68 20.72
N LEU A 331 1.72 -11.45 20.30
CA LEU A 331 0.94 -10.33 20.80
C LEU A 331 0.30 -10.65 22.17
N PRO A 332 0.40 -9.73 23.15
CA PRO A 332 -0.31 -9.87 24.42
C PRO A 332 -1.82 -9.95 24.23
N ARG A 333 -2.49 -10.79 25.03
CA ARG A 333 -3.96 -10.99 24.96
C ARG A 333 -4.74 -9.69 25.16
N GLU A 334 -4.24 -8.81 26.01
CA GLU A 334 -4.85 -7.51 26.29
C GLU A 334 -4.95 -6.66 25.03
N ILE A 335 -3.97 -6.73 24.14
CA ILE A 335 -3.98 -5.98 22.88
C ILE A 335 -4.87 -6.66 21.85
N LEU A 336 -4.85 -7.99 21.78
CA LEU A 336 -5.73 -8.75 20.88
C LEU A 336 -7.23 -8.51 21.17
N GLN A 337 -7.57 -8.27 22.43
CA GLN A 337 -8.93 -7.95 22.87
C GLN A 337 -9.39 -6.52 22.54
N LEU A 338 -8.47 -5.61 22.23
CA LEU A 338 -8.84 -4.27 21.79
C LEU A 338 -9.38 -4.33 20.37
N PRO A 339 -10.44 -3.56 20.04
CA PRO A 339 -10.89 -3.41 18.67
C PRO A 339 -9.80 -2.77 17.82
N LEU A 340 -9.79 -3.07 16.53
CA LEU A 340 -8.95 -2.35 15.57
C LEU A 340 -9.37 -0.88 15.53
N LEU A 341 -8.46 -0.02 15.06
CA LEU A 341 -8.85 1.37 14.78
C LEU A 341 -9.93 1.38 13.70
N GLN A 342 -10.87 2.33 13.79
CA GLN A 342 -12.00 2.43 12.87
C GLN A 342 -11.59 2.40 11.39
N GLN A 343 -10.44 2.97 11.06
CA GLN A 343 -9.89 3.00 9.69
C GLN A 343 -9.42 1.63 9.16
N TYR A 344 -9.29 0.62 10.03
CA TYR A 344 -8.91 -0.76 9.72
C TYR A 344 -10.07 -1.73 9.96
N GLU A 345 -11.26 -1.26 10.36
CA GLU A 345 -12.39 -2.13 10.58
C GLU A 345 -13.11 -2.42 9.26
N ARG A 346 -13.36 -3.70 8.98
CA ARG A 346 -14.07 -4.12 7.77
C ARG A 346 -15.46 -3.48 7.69
N PRO A 347 -15.72 -2.65 6.66
CA PRO A 347 -16.93 -1.86 6.60
C PRO A 347 -18.02 -2.54 5.77
N ALA A 348 -19.24 -2.00 5.81
CA ALA A 348 -20.42 -2.61 5.21
C ALA A 348 -20.54 -2.38 3.69
N THR A 349 -19.82 -1.39 3.15
CA THR A 349 -19.94 -0.96 1.74
C THR A 349 -18.62 -1.12 0.97
N SER A 350 -18.72 -1.28 -0.36
CA SER A 350 -17.56 -1.47 -1.25
C SER A 350 -16.58 -0.28 -1.22
N ASP A 351 -17.09 0.95 -1.14
CA ASP A 351 -16.24 2.16 -1.14
C ASP A 351 -15.41 2.26 0.15
N GLU A 352 -15.95 1.79 1.27
CA GLU A 352 -15.25 1.78 2.54
C GLU A 352 -14.19 0.66 2.58
N VAL A 353 -14.43 -0.48 1.90
CA VAL A 353 -13.44 -1.57 1.78
C VAL A 353 -12.18 -1.09 1.06
N ASP A 354 -12.34 -0.33 -0.02
CA ASP A 354 -11.19 0.24 -0.75
C ASP A 354 -10.39 1.24 0.12
N ALA A 355 -11.07 1.99 0.99
CA ALA A 355 -10.43 2.93 1.91
C ALA A 355 -9.65 2.21 3.02
N GLU A 356 -10.21 1.12 3.56
CA GLU A 356 -9.57 0.27 4.54
C GLU A 356 -8.29 -0.38 3.97
N VAL A 357 -8.40 -0.99 2.78
CA VAL A 357 -7.26 -1.56 2.04
C VAL A 357 -6.19 -0.51 1.83
N ALA A 358 -6.58 0.70 1.41
CA ALA A 358 -5.63 1.79 1.21
C ALA A 358 -4.90 2.15 2.52
N CYS A 359 -5.64 2.25 3.63
CA CYS A 359 -5.09 2.61 4.93
C CYS A 359 -4.11 1.54 5.45
N GLN A 360 -4.50 0.26 5.45
CA GLN A 360 -3.63 -0.85 5.84
C GLN A 360 -2.35 -0.90 4.99
N MET A 361 -2.48 -0.73 3.67
CA MET A 361 -1.33 -0.75 2.77
C MET A 361 -0.41 0.47 2.92
N GLU A 362 -0.93 1.65 3.27
CA GLU A 362 -0.10 2.83 3.58
C GLU A 362 0.65 2.69 4.90
N THR A 363 0.02 2.04 5.90
CA THR A 363 0.68 1.63 7.15
C THR A 363 1.82 0.67 6.84
N PHE A 364 1.58 -0.32 5.97
CA PHE A 364 2.63 -1.24 5.53
C PHE A 364 3.78 -0.53 4.79
N GLU A 365 3.50 0.37 3.85
CA GLU A 365 4.54 1.19 3.18
C GLU A 365 5.38 2.01 4.14
N THR A 366 4.73 2.63 5.11
CA THR A 366 5.41 3.45 6.13
C THR A 366 6.29 2.56 7.01
N GLY A 367 5.78 1.41 7.43
CA GLY A 367 6.55 0.44 8.20
C GLY A 367 7.75 -0.11 7.44
N LEU A 368 7.62 -0.42 6.14
CA LEU A 368 8.75 -0.89 5.33
C LEU A 368 9.91 0.12 5.31
N MET A 369 9.60 1.42 5.32
CA MET A 369 10.61 2.48 5.40
C MET A 369 11.19 2.65 6.81
N GLU A 370 10.34 2.59 7.84
CA GLU A 370 10.72 2.83 9.23
C GLU A 370 11.58 1.69 9.81
N TYR A 371 11.15 0.45 9.60
CA TYR A 371 11.79 -0.74 10.14
C TYR A 371 12.77 -1.38 9.15
N GLY A 372 12.70 -1.02 7.86
CA GLY A 372 13.62 -1.48 6.84
C GLY A 372 15.06 -1.15 7.19
N THR A 373 15.95 -2.15 7.15
CA THR A 373 17.37 -2.00 7.38
C THR A 373 18.15 -2.19 6.07
N GLY A 374 19.31 -2.86 6.09
CA GLY A 374 20.31 -2.96 5.02
C GLY A 374 19.83 -2.67 3.59
N SER A 375 19.19 -3.66 2.97
CA SER A 375 18.74 -3.64 1.58
C SER A 375 17.48 -2.80 1.39
N PHE A 376 16.53 -2.80 2.33
CA PHE A 376 15.31 -1.99 2.21
C PHE A 376 15.63 -0.49 2.08
N LYS A 377 16.70 0.00 2.72
CA LYS A 377 17.16 1.40 2.62
C LYS A 377 17.71 1.81 1.25
N THR A 378 17.75 0.93 0.25
CA THR A 378 18.10 1.29 -1.14
C THR A 378 16.87 1.45 -2.03
N PHE A 379 15.68 1.18 -1.49
CA PHE A 379 14.41 1.27 -2.17
C PHE A 379 13.50 2.32 -1.53
N ASP A 380 12.52 2.76 -2.32
CA ASP A 380 11.52 3.73 -1.96
C ASP A 380 10.14 3.08 -2.01
N ALA A 381 9.57 2.83 -0.84
CA ALA A 381 8.24 2.27 -0.68
C ALA A 381 7.13 3.35 -0.73
N LYS A 382 7.47 4.64 -0.61
CA LYS A 382 6.49 5.75 -0.57
C LYS A 382 6.12 6.30 -1.94
N CYS A 383 6.81 5.86 -3.01
CA CYS A 383 6.54 6.35 -4.36
C CYS A 383 5.12 6.04 -4.90
N HIS A 384 4.36 5.20 -4.20
CA HIS A 384 2.96 4.88 -4.48
C HIS A 384 1.96 5.45 -3.47
N ASN A 385 2.44 6.08 -2.40
CA ASN A 385 1.59 6.48 -1.30
C ASN A 385 0.58 7.59 -1.72
N GLY A 386 -0.66 7.42 -1.27
CA GLY A 386 -1.82 8.31 -1.44
C GLY A 386 -1.54 9.75 -1.03
N HIS A 387 -0.87 9.87 0.10
CA HIS A 387 -0.76 11.06 0.92
C HIS A 387 0.45 11.92 0.58
N PHE A 388 1.45 11.37 -0.10
CA PHE A 388 2.69 12.07 -0.38
C PHE A 388 2.88 12.40 -1.86
N GLU A 389 3.51 13.54 -2.12
CA GLU A 389 4.01 13.92 -3.43
C GLU A 389 5.54 14.00 -3.40
N GLY A 390 6.19 13.34 -4.36
CA GLY A 390 7.64 13.25 -4.45
C GLY A 390 8.25 14.35 -5.29
N PHE A 391 9.38 14.90 -4.83
CA PHE A 391 10.15 15.95 -5.49
C PHE A 391 11.64 15.58 -5.54
N ASP A 392 12.26 15.85 -6.68
CA ASP A 392 13.71 15.88 -6.85
C ASP A 392 14.23 17.25 -6.41
N PHE A 393 14.88 17.26 -5.24
CA PHE A 393 15.55 18.40 -4.65
C PHE A 393 17.02 18.46 -5.10
N HIS A 394 17.36 19.54 -5.80
CA HIS A 394 18.69 19.79 -6.33
C HIS A 394 19.36 20.94 -5.58
N VAL A 395 20.59 20.72 -5.12
CA VAL A 395 21.40 21.73 -4.43
C VAL A 395 22.85 21.67 -4.92
N PRO A 396 23.58 22.78 -5.12
CA PRO A 396 24.92 22.74 -5.69
C PRO A 396 25.92 21.91 -4.86
N TYR A 397 26.52 20.90 -5.49
CA TYR A 397 27.33 19.86 -4.82
C TYR A 397 28.59 20.43 -4.14
N THR A 398 29.21 21.43 -4.75
CA THR A 398 30.49 22.00 -4.26
C THR A 398 30.30 23.13 -3.25
N ARG A 399 29.08 23.68 -3.12
CA ARG A 399 28.81 24.85 -2.27
C ARG A 399 28.05 24.50 -1.00
N VAL A 400 27.31 23.40 -1.00
CA VAL A 400 26.44 23.01 0.11
C VAL A 400 26.77 21.59 0.52
N SER A 401 27.14 21.36 1.78
CA SER A 401 27.39 20.00 2.26
C SER A 401 26.06 19.24 2.43
N PRO A 402 26.05 17.91 2.25
CA PRO A 402 24.87 17.09 2.52
C PRO A 402 24.24 17.31 3.91
N SER A 403 25.07 17.60 4.92
CA SER A 403 24.64 17.85 6.30
C SER A 403 23.76 19.09 6.49
N VAL A 404 23.77 20.04 5.55
CA VAL A 404 22.96 21.27 5.64
C VAL A 404 21.87 21.33 4.57
N CYS A 405 21.76 20.32 3.70
CA CYS A 405 20.73 20.26 2.67
C CYS A 405 19.31 20.34 3.24
N GLY A 406 19.05 19.71 4.39
CA GLY A 406 17.75 19.84 5.08
C GLY A 406 17.43 21.28 5.49
N SER A 407 18.44 22.06 5.91
CA SER A 407 18.26 23.49 6.20
C SER A 407 17.93 24.30 4.96
N VAL A 408 18.54 23.97 3.81
CA VAL A 408 18.20 24.60 2.52
C VAL A 408 16.78 24.21 2.09
N LEU A 409 16.39 22.94 2.26
CA LEU A 409 15.03 22.48 2.00
C LEU A 409 14.00 23.22 2.86
N ASN A 410 14.28 23.48 4.14
CA ASN A 410 13.43 24.30 4.99
C ASN A 410 13.19 25.71 4.44
N LEU A 411 14.11 26.27 3.65
CA LEU A 411 13.91 27.57 3.00
C LEU A 411 12.84 27.50 1.91
N HIS A 412 12.76 26.37 1.19
CA HIS A 412 11.67 26.11 0.25
C HIS A 412 10.31 25.94 0.95
N CYS A 413 10.33 25.58 2.24
CA CYS A 413 9.15 25.28 3.05
C CYS A 413 8.66 26.46 3.90
N ARG A 414 9.27 27.66 3.78
CA ARG A 414 8.99 28.80 4.69
C ARG A 414 7.53 29.23 4.79
N TYR A 415 6.75 28.96 3.75
CA TYR A 415 5.34 29.33 3.68
C TYR A 415 4.39 28.14 3.92
N LEU A 416 4.93 26.95 4.19
CA LEU A 416 4.12 25.80 4.57
C LEU A 416 3.64 25.94 6.02
N PRO A 417 2.49 25.34 6.38
CA PRO A 417 2.06 25.25 7.77
C PRO A 417 3.13 24.60 8.66
N PRO A 418 3.24 24.96 9.95
CA PRO A 418 4.20 24.35 10.88
C PRO A 418 4.09 22.82 11.00
N GLU A 419 2.89 22.28 10.74
CA GLU A 419 2.61 20.84 10.76
C GLU A 419 2.93 20.14 9.43
N ALA A 420 3.45 20.85 8.43
CA ALA A 420 3.84 20.27 7.15
C ALA A 420 5.04 19.33 7.36
N LYS A 421 4.77 18.03 7.18
CA LYS A 421 5.79 17.00 7.27
C LYS A 421 6.42 16.81 5.89
N TRP A 422 7.75 16.77 5.88
CA TRP A 422 8.52 16.36 4.72
C TRP A 422 9.58 15.35 5.15
N GLU A 423 9.99 14.51 4.21
CA GLU A 423 10.97 13.46 4.46
C GLU A 423 11.93 13.34 3.29
N ILE A 424 13.23 13.32 3.58
CA ILE A 424 14.27 13.00 2.60
C ILE A 424 14.50 11.49 2.66
N VAL A 425 14.14 10.77 1.60
CA VAL A 425 14.28 9.31 1.54
C VAL A 425 15.56 8.86 0.85
N SER A 426 16.23 9.76 0.12
CA SER A 426 17.49 9.46 -0.57
C SER A 426 18.70 9.63 0.34
N LYS A 427 19.70 8.76 0.18
CA LYS A 427 21.03 8.93 0.81
C LYS A 427 21.92 9.84 -0.03
N PRO A 428 22.84 10.60 0.60
CA PRO A 428 23.88 11.31 -0.13
C PRO A 428 24.72 10.33 -0.94
N VAL A 429 24.91 10.61 -2.23
CA VAL A 429 25.71 9.73 -3.10
C VAL A 429 27.03 10.39 -3.43
N ILE A 430 28.12 9.79 -2.96
CA ILE A 430 29.50 10.18 -3.29
C ILE A 430 29.88 9.42 -4.56
N TRP A 431 30.19 10.15 -5.64
CA TRP A 431 30.61 9.57 -6.91
C TRP A 431 32.05 9.94 -7.21
N ASN A 432 32.72 9.08 -7.98
CA ASN A 432 34.07 9.34 -8.49
C ASN A 432 34.08 10.37 -9.63
N THR A 433 32.91 10.73 -10.17
CA THR A 433 32.74 11.75 -11.20
C THR A 433 32.24 13.06 -10.60
N PRO A 434 32.74 14.23 -11.09
CA PRO A 434 32.26 15.52 -10.62
C PRO A 434 30.77 15.69 -10.88
N LYS A 435 29.99 15.97 -9.83
CA LYS A 435 28.58 16.33 -9.94
C LYS A 435 28.38 17.83 -9.77
N GLN A 436 27.42 18.38 -10.51
CA GLN A 436 27.00 19.78 -10.34
C GLN A 436 26.08 19.94 -9.12
N TYR A 437 25.20 18.97 -8.88
CA TYR A 437 24.20 19.03 -7.81
C TYR A 437 24.20 17.77 -6.95
N HIS A 438 23.89 17.93 -5.67
CA HIS A 438 23.24 16.90 -4.87
C HIS A 438 21.81 16.76 -5.38
N SER A 439 21.42 15.55 -5.79
CA SER A 439 20.04 15.20 -6.14
C SER A 439 19.47 14.35 -5.02
N MET A 440 18.41 14.84 -4.40
CA MET A 440 17.74 14.19 -3.27
C MET A 440 16.27 13.97 -3.59
N ARG A 441 15.73 12.83 -3.17
CA ARG A 441 14.30 12.55 -3.25
C ARG A 441 13.64 12.95 -1.94
N VAL A 442 12.63 13.81 -2.06
CA VAL A 442 11.90 14.38 -0.92
C VAL A 442 10.41 14.13 -1.11
N TYR A 443 9.75 13.66 -0.06
CA TYR A 443 8.30 13.53 -0.04
C TYR A 443 7.70 14.62 0.83
N PHE A 444 6.61 15.21 0.34
CA PHE A 444 5.80 16.18 1.07
C PHE A 444 4.39 15.65 1.20
N ASP A 445 3.76 15.93 2.35
CA ASP A 445 2.32 15.72 2.52
C ASP A 445 1.54 16.54 1.48
N ALA A 446 0.84 15.84 0.58
CA ALA A 446 0.12 16.41 -0.54
C ALA A 446 -1.00 17.36 -0.08
N THR A 447 -1.57 17.14 1.11
CA THR A 447 -2.62 18.01 1.67
C THR A 447 -2.07 19.38 2.07
N LYS A 448 -0.75 19.53 2.23
CA LYS A 448 -0.10 20.72 2.81
C LYS A 448 0.81 21.45 1.82
N LEU A 449 0.79 21.11 0.54
CA LEU A 449 1.71 21.65 -0.48
C LEU A 449 1.54 23.13 -0.86
N CYS A 450 0.53 23.83 -0.32
CA CYS A 450 0.30 25.23 -0.66
C CYS A 450 1.47 26.11 -0.18
N GLY A 451 2.08 26.87 -1.09
CA GLY A 451 3.17 27.80 -0.76
C GLY A 451 4.60 27.23 -0.88
N LEU A 452 4.77 26.02 -1.42
CA LEU A 452 6.09 25.45 -1.68
C LEU A 452 6.85 26.27 -2.75
N ALA A 453 8.00 26.83 -2.40
CA ALA A 453 8.85 27.52 -3.36
C ALA A 453 9.61 26.48 -4.21
N THR A 454 9.53 26.56 -5.54
CA THR A 454 10.20 25.60 -6.43
C THR A 454 11.68 25.93 -6.67
N THR A 455 12.11 27.13 -6.35
CA THR A 455 13.50 27.60 -6.49
C THR A 455 13.89 28.50 -5.33
N ASP A 456 15.12 28.38 -4.84
CA ASP A 456 15.73 29.35 -3.93
C ASP A 456 17.01 29.92 -4.58
N PRO A 457 17.03 31.22 -4.94
CA PRO A 457 18.16 31.82 -5.64
C PRO A 457 19.39 32.04 -4.76
N ALA A 458 19.25 32.10 -3.42
CA ALA A 458 20.40 32.31 -2.53
C ALA A 458 21.32 31.08 -2.51
N PHE A 459 20.73 29.89 -2.59
CA PHE A 459 21.44 28.62 -2.59
C PHE A 459 21.52 27.95 -3.97
N ASP A 460 20.93 28.55 -5.01
CA ASP A 460 20.79 27.96 -6.35
C ASP A 460 20.20 26.54 -6.28
N SER A 461 19.18 26.38 -5.42
CA SER A 461 18.50 25.11 -5.18
C SER A 461 17.13 25.07 -5.84
N LYS A 462 16.71 23.87 -6.22
CA LYS A 462 15.47 23.64 -6.98
C LYS A 462 14.72 22.41 -6.49
N LEU A 463 13.40 22.52 -6.39
CA LEU A 463 12.48 21.40 -6.20
C LEU A 463 11.70 21.15 -7.49
N THR A 464 11.76 19.92 -7.99
CA THR A 464 11.04 19.51 -9.21
C THR A 464 10.21 18.27 -8.93
N PRO A 465 8.90 18.21 -9.24
CA PRO A 465 8.10 17.02 -9.05
C PRO A 465 8.69 15.78 -9.76
N ILE A 466 8.64 14.62 -9.11
CA ILE A 466 9.20 13.35 -9.63
C ILE A 466 8.25 12.67 -10.61
N ASP A 467 6.93 12.80 -10.44
CA ASP A 467 5.95 12.21 -11.35
C ASP A 467 5.99 12.94 -12.71
N LYS A 468 6.91 12.47 -13.57
CA LYS A 468 7.20 12.93 -14.94
C LYS A 468 6.18 12.43 -15.97
N SER A 469 5.10 11.78 -15.54
CA SER A 469 4.06 11.36 -16.48
C SER A 469 3.52 12.60 -17.19
N PRO A 470 3.57 12.67 -18.53
CA PRO A 470 3.05 13.83 -19.28
C PRO A 470 1.51 13.92 -19.23
N PHE A 471 0.87 13.03 -18.48
CA PHE A 471 -0.57 12.97 -18.27
C PHE A 471 -0.91 12.60 -16.82
N CYS A 472 -2.06 13.08 -16.36
CA CYS A 472 -2.67 12.67 -15.11
C CYS A 472 -3.07 11.19 -15.17
N LEU A 473 -2.68 10.40 -14.18
CA LEU A 473 -3.07 8.98 -14.11
C LEU A 473 -4.54 8.74 -13.68
N ASN A 474 -5.31 9.79 -13.36
CA ASN A 474 -6.74 9.66 -13.03
C ASN A 474 -7.64 9.91 -14.25
N CYS A 475 -7.27 10.86 -15.12
CA CYS A 475 -8.09 11.23 -16.28
C CYS A 475 -7.36 11.16 -17.63
N PHE A 476 -6.09 10.78 -17.62
CA PHE A 476 -5.23 10.71 -18.81
C PHE A 476 -5.16 12.03 -19.60
N SER A 477 -5.32 13.19 -18.91
CA SER A 477 -5.19 14.53 -19.51
C SER A 477 -3.78 15.07 -19.29
N LYS A 478 -3.23 15.76 -20.30
CA LYS A 478 -1.91 16.39 -20.23
C LYS A 478 -1.85 17.62 -19.33
N ASN A 479 -3.00 18.23 -19.04
CA ASN A 479 -3.09 19.50 -18.33
C ASN A 479 -3.44 19.35 -16.84
N HIS A 480 -3.80 18.15 -16.38
CA HIS A 480 -4.21 17.92 -14.99
C HIS A 480 -3.08 17.29 -14.20
N ARG A 481 -3.01 17.58 -12.91
CA ARG A 481 -2.10 16.94 -11.95
C ARG A 481 -2.88 16.16 -10.90
N ARG A 482 -2.19 15.36 -10.10
CA ARG A 482 -2.79 14.59 -8.98
C ARG A 482 -3.57 15.51 -8.03
N VAL A 483 -2.97 16.64 -7.67
CA VAL A 483 -3.57 17.69 -6.83
C VAL A 483 -4.82 18.34 -7.42
N SER A 484 -5.11 18.13 -8.70
CA SER A 484 -6.35 18.62 -9.33
C SER A 484 -7.60 17.82 -8.94
N TYR A 485 -7.46 16.74 -8.14
CA TYR A 485 -8.54 15.86 -7.74
C TYR A 485 -8.68 15.83 -6.22
N THR A 486 -9.91 16.04 -5.73
CA THR A 486 -10.27 16.05 -4.30
C THR A 486 -10.86 14.75 -3.80
N LYS A 487 -11.32 13.87 -4.70
CA LYS A 487 -11.81 12.53 -4.33
C LYS A 487 -10.78 11.49 -4.73
N PRO A 488 -10.35 10.59 -3.82
CA PRO A 488 -9.55 9.43 -4.19
C PRO A 488 -10.29 8.65 -5.27
N GLN A 489 -9.76 8.70 -6.48
CA GLN A 489 -10.12 7.78 -7.54
C GLN A 489 -8.99 6.76 -7.59
N PHE A 490 -9.27 5.59 -7.01
CA PHE A 490 -8.48 4.38 -7.21
C PHE A 490 -6.99 4.56 -6.85
N GLY A 491 -6.75 4.95 -5.59
CA GLY A 491 -5.42 5.03 -4.97
C GLY A 491 -4.61 6.32 -5.18
N PHE A 492 -5.06 7.27 -6.02
CA PHE A 492 -4.23 8.45 -6.38
C PHE A 492 -4.94 9.81 -6.30
N ALA A 493 -5.79 10.06 -5.30
CA ALA A 493 -6.11 11.45 -4.98
C ALA A 493 -5.82 11.77 -3.53
N ILE A 494 -5.83 13.06 -3.24
CA ILE A 494 -5.75 13.56 -1.87
C ILE A 494 -6.99 13.00 -1.16
N PRO A 495 -6.84 12.23 -0.07
CA PRO A 495 -8.00 11.83 0.73
C PRO A 495 -8.75 13.09 1.15
N ASN A 496 -10.08 13.04 1.11
CA ASN A 496 -10.92 14.12 1.62
C ASN A 496 -10.62 14.31 3.12
N GLN A 497 -9.72 15.24 3.47
CA GLN A 497 -9.93 16.01 4.66
C GLN A 497 -10.98 17.05 4.29
N SER A 498 -12.08 17.08 5.03
CA SER A 498 -13.04 18.17 4.98
C SER A 498 -12.28 19.49 5.03
N VAL A 499 -12.07 20.12 3.88
CA VAL A 499 -11.61 21.50 3.81
C VAL A 499 -12.64 22.28 4.61
N PRO A 500 -12.27 22.98 5.70
CA PRO A 500 -13.18 23.94 6.31
C PRO A 500 -13.58 24.87 5.17
N LYS A 501 -14.87 24.89 4.82
CA LYS A 501 -15.40 25.84 3.85
C LYS A 501 -14.80 27.18 4.21
N ALA A 502 -13.96 27.72 3.33
CA ALA A 502 -13.54 29.09 3.43
C ALA A 502 -14.83 29.89 3.63
N ILE A 503 -14.88 30.61 4.74
CA ILE A 503 -15.95 31.54 5.01
C ILE A 503 -15.88 32.54 3.86
N GLU A 504 -16.83 32.44 2.92
CA GLU A 504 -17.16 33.54 2.04
C GLU A 504 -17.70 34.65 2.96
N MET A 505 -16.87 35.63 3.25
CA MET A 505 -17.27 36.97 3.67
C MET A 505 -17.14 37.91 2.49
#